data_AF-A0A939DF90-F1
#
_entry.id   AF-A0A939DF90-F1
#
_cell.length_a   1.000
_cell.length_b   1.000
_cell.length_c   1.000
_cell.angle_alpha   90.00
_cell.angle_beta   90.00
_cell.angle_gamma   90.00
#
_symmetry.space_group_name_H-M   'P 1'
#
loop_
_entity.id
_entity.type
_entity.pdbx_description
1 polymer ?
#
loop_
_entity_poly.entity_id
_entity_poly.type
_entity_poly.pdbx_seq_one_letter_code
_entity_poly.pdbx_strand_id
1 'polypeptide(L)'
;MKHIQKTTYLAALGSLFLSTAGSSANPGIAQALTVCASEAASCDYSGPGAVQRAIDAADSGAKIILREGVYEPSETRDTPYQDITVRGVINVEGKDLSLVGEPGVVIQGSTGKPATAIVVRDASVSMENLTISGFVAAAMEDDIYDGHGIFIIDGKAELENISIRGLPKMALSIRGDSQVDSDALTVSDGHIGVWIEETARLRLQNGYFSGNDSAAIAAYQDSQVTVDSSVFESNGDDGVYAAGKALIEVSGSAFINNTPYAARADDSARISIDTSYLKDNDINAATPEAAVSLGQAMLTNDPRGRNAGAAVEPVLIRDCETCPALTAIPSGEIHMGVVPAENLREPDQQPRHPVSISKPWAMGIHEVTREQFGRFVEETSYRAAGACNALDGVTWVLDEERDWVNPGYPQNPDHPVVCVSWRDAIAYVEWLSSVTGQTYRLPSETEWEYAARSGMPETAPINQVNRSRANHGTEECCGPLQANNDIWDFTAPVGSLEGNAFGLYDTQGNVWEWVADCYHDSYAGIPNDGSPRTADCSRPDYRVVRGGSWGDDSYYMLANYRLLAPADFGYFTLGFRVARDLPVAED
;
A
#
# COMPACT_ATOMS: atom_id res chain seq x y z
N MET A 1 76.86 -64.90 -3.51
CA MET A 1 77.47 -63.57 -3.73
C MET A 1 77.29 -63.22 -5.21
N LYS A 2 76.62 -62.14 -5.65
CA LYS A 2 75.93 -61.04 -4.96
C LYS A 2 74.59 -60.71 -5.69
N HIS A 3 73.65 -60.11 -4.96
CA HIS A 3 72.33 -59.53 -5.29
C HIS A 3 71.85 -59.46 -6.77
N ILE A 4 70.65 -59.95 -7.16
CA ILE A 4 69.25 -59.62 -6.74
C ILE A 4 68.85 -58.20 -7.22
N GLN A 5 67.77 -57.93 -7.99
CA GLN A 5 66.71 -58.72 -8.71
C GLN A 5 66.17 -57.81 -9.87
N LYS A 6 65.76 -58.32 -11.06
CA LYS A 6 64.36 -58.60 -11.53
C LYS A 6 63.31 -57.49 -11.29
N THR A 7 62.24 -57.18 -12.06
CA THR A 7 61.67 -57.59 -13.38
C THR A 7 60.32 -56.83 -13.55
N THR A 8 59.72 -56.46 -14.70
CA THR A 8 60.09 -56.26 -16.13
C THR A 8 58.85 -55.68 -16.90
N TYR A 9 59.02 -54.74 -17.85
CA TYR A 9 58.03 -54.16 -18.80
C TYR A 9 56.70 -53.54 -18.28
N LEU A 10 56.49 -52.25 -18.58
CA LEU A 10 55.17 -51.66 -18.83
C LEU A 10 55.08 -51.21 -20.30
N ALA A 11 53.93 -51.40 -20.94
CA ALA A 11 53.69 -51.03 -22.33
C ALA A 11 53.06 -49.62 -22.45
N ALA A 12 53.29 -48.97 -23.59
CA ALA A 12 52.77 -47.63 -23.87
C ALA A 12 51.29 -47.62 -24.29
N LEU A 13 50.58 -46.55 -23.92
CA LEU A 13 49.34 -46.11 -24.55
C LEU A 13 49.39 -44.59 -24.78
N GLY A 14 48.74 -44.14 -25.85
CA GLY A 14 48.97 -42.83 -26.47
C GLY A 14 48.26 -41.66 -25.78
N SER A 15 48.77 -40.46 -26.04
CA SER A 15 48.32 -39.19 -25.47
C SER A 15 46.99 -38.71 -26.05
N LEU A 16 46.04 -38.34 -25.19
CA LEU A 16 45.07 -37.28 -25.46
C LEU A 16 45.23 -36.19 -24.39
N PHE A 17 45.16 -34.92 -24.81
CA PHE A 17 45.23 -33.78 -23.91
C PHE A 17 43.91 -33.61 -23.15
N LEU A 18 43.98 -33.52 -21.82
CA LEU A 18 42.98 -32.78 -21.03
C LEU A 18 43.63 -31.48 -20.55
N SER A 19 43.07 -30.34 -20.97
CA SER A 19 43.40 -29.04 -20.38
C SER A 19 42.58 -28.86 -19.10
N THR A 20 43.22 -29.01 -17.94
CA THR A 20 42.62 -28.63 -16.65
C THR A 20 42.61 -27.11 -16.50
N ALA A 21 41.55 -26.47 -16.96
CA ALA A 21 41.23 -25.09 -16.61
C ALA A 21 40.40 -25.08 -15.31
N GLY A 22 41.08 -25.13 -14.17
CA GLY A 22 40.45 -24.78 -12.90
C GLY A 22 40.20 -23.28 -12.89
N SER A 23 38.94 -22.86 -12.98
CA SER A 23 38.56 -21.46 -12.80
C SER A 23 38.81 -21.05 -11.35
N SER A 24 39.67 -20.07 -11.13
CA SER A 24 39.85 -19.44 -9.82
C SER A 24 38.70 -18.48 -9.59
N ALA A 25 37.77 -18.82 -8.70
CA ALA A 25 36.76 -17.89 -8.22
C ALA A 25 37.44 -16.64 -7.64
N ASN A 26 37.00 -15.47 -8.09
CA ASN A 26 37.54 -14.18 -7.67
C ASN A 26 36.63 -13.62 -6.55
N PRO A 27 37.06 -13.60 -5.28
CA PRO A 27 36.19 -13.18 -4.18
C PRO A 27 36.05 -11.66 -4.18
N GLY A 28 34.92 -11.14 -4.70
CA GLY A 28 34.65 -9.70 -4.64
C GLY A 28 33.53 -9.14 -5.51
N ILE A 29 32.96 -9.90 -6.45
CA ILE A 29 31.79 -9.46 -7.23
C ILE A 29 30.78 -10.62 -7.26
N ALA A 30 29.57 -10.37 -6.77
CA ALA A 30 28.44 -11.29 -6.91
C ALA A 30 28.15 -11.53 -8.39
N GLN A 31 27.96 -12.78 -8.79
CA GLN A 31 27.58 -13.13 -10.16
C GLN A 31 26.21 -12.51 -10.46
N ALA A 32 26.09 -11.81 -11.58
CA ALA A 32 24.81 -11.29 -12.07
C ALA A 32 24.39 -12.07 -13.32
N LEU A 33 23.18 -12.62 -13.33
CA LEU A 33 22.61 -13.38 -14.44
C LEU A 33 21.30 -12.73 -14.89
N THR A 34 21.20 -12.37 -16.16
CA THR A 34 20.01 -11.73 -16.74
C THR A 34 19.12 -12.76 -17.42
N VAL A 35 17.83 -12.77 -17.11
CA VAL A 35 16.83 -13.67 -17.67
C VAL A 35 15.79 -12.87 -18.44
N CYS A 36 15.37 -13.38 -19.60
CA CYS A 36 14.30 -12.81 -20.42
C CYS A 36 13.16 -13.83 -20.58
N ALA A 37 11.91 -13.37 -20.55
CA ALA A 37 10.73 -14.21 -20.80
C ALA A 37 10.75 -14.87 -22.20
N SER A 38 11.17 -14.13 -23.22
CA SER A 38 11.30 -14.59 -24.61
C SER A 38 12.76 -14.56 -25.10
N GLU A 39 13.06 -15.19 -26.25
CA GLU A 39 14.40 -15.21 -26.83
C GLU A 39 14.89 -13.79 -27.17
N ALA A 40 15.93 -13.34 -26.46
CA ALA A 40 16.55 -12.04 -26.65
C ALA A 40 18.07 -12.13 -26.55
N ALA A 41 18.79 -11.49 -27.47
CA ALA A 41 20.25 -11.56 -27.57
C ALA A 41 21.02 -10.86 -26.42
N SER A 42 20.30 -10.21 -25.49
CA SER A 42 20.84 -9.43 -24.37
C SER A 42 20.68 -10.12 -23.01
N CYS A 43 20.14 -11.34 -22.96
CA CYS A 43 19.95 -12.11 -21.74
C CYS A 43 20.83 -13.36 -21.73
N ASP A 44 21.32 -13.74 -20.55
CA ASP A 44 22.12 -14.96 -20.33
C ASP A 44 21.24 -16.22 -20.43
N TYR A 45 19.96 -16.10 -20.06
CA TYR A 45 18.96 -17.16 -20.16
C TYR A 45 17.65 -16.63 -20.75
N SER A 46 16.99 -17.44 -21.60
CA SER A 46 15.70 -17.09 -22.18
C SER A 46 14.78 -18.29 -22.43
N GLY A 47 13.47 -18.02 -22.53
CA GLY A 47 12.43 -18.99 -22.87
C GLY A 47 11.94 -19.86 -21.69
N PRO A 48 11.11 -20.88 -21.94
CA PRO A 48 10.52 -21.72 -20.90
C PRO A 48 11.57 -22.32 -19.95
N GLY A 49 11.32 -22.22 -18.64
CA GLY A 49 12.23 -22.70 -17.59
C GLY A 49 13.56 -21.93 -17.44
N ALA A 50 13.72 -20.77 -18.10
CA ALA A 50 14.98 -20.00 -18.04
C ALA A 50 15.37 -19.55 -16.62
N VAL A 51 14.40 -19.17 -15.79
CA VAL A 51 14.61 -18.76 -14.39
C VAL A 51 15.28 -19.89 -13.60
N GLN A 52 14.76 -21.11 -13.70
CA GLN A 52 15.35 -22.27 -13.01
C GLN A 52 16.75 -22.60 -13.54
N ARG A 53 16.99 -22.52 -14.85
CA ARG A 53 18.33 -22.75 -15.42
C ARG A 53 19.36 -21.71 -14.95
N ALA A 54 18.94 -20.46 -14.76
CA ALA A 54 19.77 -19.41 -14.16
C ALA A 54 20.08 -19.74 -12.69
N ILE A 55 19.08 -20.14 -11.90
CA ILE A 55 19.26 -20.58 -10.50
C ILE A 55 20.20 -21.77 -10.39
N ASP A 56 20.11 -22.76 -11.27
CA ASP A 56 20.99 -23.94 -11.25
C ASP A 56 22.45 -23.55 -11.44
N ALA A 57 22.72 -22.68 -12.43
CA ALA A 57 24.04 -22.22 -12.81
C ALA A 57 24.61 -21.10 -11.94
N ALA A 58 23.79 -20.53 -11.05
CA ALA A 58 24.18 -19.47 -10.13
C ALA A 58 25.18 -19.96 -9.06
N ASP A 59 26.20 -19.17 -8.76
CA ASP A 59 26.97 -19.31 -7.52
C ASP A 59 26.14 -18.82 -6.31
N SER A 60 26.47 -19.25 -5.09
CA SER A 60 25.82 -18.71 -3.88
C SER A 60 26.20 -17.24 -3.69
N GLY A 61 25.20 -16.40 -3.41
CA GLY A 61 25.30 -14.94 -3.39
C GLY A 61 25.13 -14.26 -4.75
N ALA A 62 24.66 -14.97 -5.79
CA ALA A 62 24.36 -14.38 -7.09
C ALA A 62 23.08 -13.53 -7.10
N LYS A 63 22.99 -12.56 -8.01
CA LYS A 63 21.78 -11.79 -8.33
C LYS A 63 21.24 -12.21 -9.70
N ILE A 64 20.01 -12.71 -9.72
CA ILE A 64 19.26 -13.08 -10.91
C ILE A 64 18.30 -11.94 -11.22
N ILE A 65 18.41 -11.37 -12.42
CA ILE A 65 17.65 -10.20 -12.86
C ILE A 65 16.65 -10.66 -13.91
N LEU A 66 15.36 -10.59 -13.61
CA LEU A 66 14.28 -10.88 -14.54
C LEU A 66 13.90 -9.58 -15.27
N ARG A 67 14.02 -9.57 -16.60
CA ARG A 67 13.52 -8.45 -17.42
C ARG A 67 12.00 -8.45 -17.48
N GLU A 68 11.40 -7.28 -17.70
CA GLU A 68 9.95 -7.11 -17.89
C GLU A 68 9.34 -8.22 -18.78
N GLY A 69 8.22 -8.79 -18.35
CA GLY A 69 7.46 -9.76 -19.14
C GLY A 69 6.87 -10.92 -18.35
N VAL A 70 6.10 -11.75 -19.07
CA VAL A 70 5.40 -12.91 -18.52
C VAL A 70 6.26 -14.16 -18.68
N TYR A 71 6.67 -14.74 -17.56
CA TYR A 71 7.41 -15.99 -17.48
C TYR A 71 6.43 -17.13 -17.29
N GLU A 72 6.46 -18.10 -18.21
CA GLU A 72 5.64 -19.33 -18.15
C GLU A 72 6.53 -20.56 -17.90
N PRO A 73 6.82 -20.92 -16.64
CA PRO A 73 7.53 -22.15 -16.33
C PRO A 73 6.74 -23.40 -16.76
N SER A 74 7.39 -24.27 -17.55
CA SER A 74 6.85 -25.54 -18.03
C SER A 74 7.43 -26.78 -17.31
N GLU A 75 8.51 -26.59 -16.56
CA GLU A 75 9.19 -27.64 -15.80
C GLU A 75 8.87 -27.51 -14.32
N THR A 76 8.93 -28.62 -13.59
CA THR A 76 8.62 -28.70 -12.15
C THR A 76 9.63 -29.58 -11.42
N ARG A 77 9.84 -29.30 -10.14
CA ARG A 77 10.74 -30.06 -9.26
C ARG A 77 10.07 -30.35 -7.94
N ASP A 78 10.20 -31.60 -7.51
CA ASP A 78 9.60 -32.12 -6.29
C ASP A 78 10.65 -32.04 -5.16
N THR A 79 10.35 -31.25 -4.12
CA THR A 79 11.17 -31.03 -2.92
C THR A 79 10.51 -31.75 -1.73
N PRO A 80 11.03 -32.91 -1.28
CA PRO A 80 10.47 -33.64 -0.15
C PRO A 80 10.65 -32.89 1.17
N TYR A 81 9.58 -32.82 1.97
CA TYR A 81 9.61 -32.24 3.31
C TYR A 81 8.66 -33.01 4.23
N GLN A 82 9.19 -33.58 5.31
CA GLN A 82 8.46 -34.43 6.25
C GLN A 82 7.64 -35.54 5.54
N ASP A 83 6.31 -35.50 5.63
CA ASP A 83 5.35 -36.40 4.99
C ASP A 83 4.79 -35.88 3.66
N ILE A 84 5.04 -34.61 3.30
CA ILE A 84 4.61 -33.98 2.05
C ILE A 84 5.74 -33.92 1.01
N THR A 85 5.43 -33.45 -0.21
CA THR A 85 6.43 -33.22 -1.26
C THR A 85 6.04 -32.01 -2.09
N VAL A 86 6.63 -30.86 -1.79
CA VAL A 86 6.28 -29.58 -2.43
C VAL A 86 6.81 -29.56 -3.86
N ARG A 87 5.93 -29.38 -4.85
CA ARG A 87 6.31 -29.25 -6.25
C ARG A 87 6.43 -27.78 -6.63
N GLY A 88 7.64 -27.29 -6.83
CA GLY A 88 7.88 -25.95 -7.36
C GLY A 88 8.02 -25.94 -8.88
N VAL A 89 7.76 -24.79 -9.51
CA VAL A 89 8.27 -24.48 -10.86
C VAL A 89 9.60 -23.69 -10.83
N ILE A 90 9.86 -23.02 -9.70
CA ILE A 90 11.13 -22.40 -9.35
C ILE A 90 11.52 -22.93 -7.97
N ASN A 91 12.68 -23.59 -7.86
CA ASN A 91 13.20 -24.16 -6.63
C ASN A 91 14.61 -23.64 -6.37
N VAL A 92 14.81 -23.08 -5.18
CA VAL A 92 16.12 -22.67 -4.64
C VAL A 92 16.42 -23.54 -3.42
N GLU A 93 17.45 -24.39 -3.52
CA GLU A 93 17.83 -25.32 -2.45
C GLU A 93 19.31 -25.17 -2.09
N GLY A 94 19.62 -25.00 -0.80
CA GLY A 94 20.99 -25.01 -0.28
C GLY A 94 21.90 -23.90 -0.81
N LYS A 95 21.33 -22.78 -1.29
CA LYS A 95 22.04 -21.71 -2.00
C LYS A 95 21.39 -20.36 -1.72
N ASP A 96 22.21 -19.37 -1.34
CA ASP A 96 21.74 -18.00 -1.17
C ASP A 96 21.72 -17.27 -2.52
N LEU A 97 20.71 -16.44 -2.80
CA LEU A 97 20.65 -15.61 -4.02
C LEU A 97 19.62 -14.48 -3.91
N SER A 98 19.68 -13.51 -4.82
CA SER A 98 18.62 -12.52 -5.04
C SER A 98 17.89 -12.78 -6.36
N LEU A 99 16.56 -12.69 -6.37
CA LEU A 99 15.71 -12.79 -7.55
C LEU A 99 14.94 -11.47 -7.73
N VAL A 100 15.39 -10.62 -8.64
CA VAL A 100 14.90 -9.24 -8.79
C VAL A 100 14.24 -9.04 -10.13
N GLY A 101 12.97 -8.67 -10.12
CA GLY A 101 12.21 -8.26 -11.29
C GLY A 101 12.41 -6.78 -11.65
N GLU A 102 12.34 -6.49 -12.94
CA GLU A 102 11.90 -5.17 -13.41
C GLU A 102 10.38 -5.04 -13.21
N PRO A 103 9.82 -3.80 -13.15
CA PRO A 103 8.37 -3.60 -13.13
C PRO A 103 7.69 -4.32 -14.29
N GLY A 104 6.57 -5.01 -14.01
CA GLY A 104 5.85 -5.82 -15.00
C GLY A 104 6.36 -7.27 -15.17
N VAL A 105 7.23 -7.76 -14.30
CA VAL A 105 7.57 -9.19 -14.23
C VAL A 105 6.43 -10.00 -13.61
N VAL A 106 5.90 -10.96 -14.39
CA VAL A 106 4.86 -11.89 -13.95
C VAL A 106 5.36 -13.33 -14.05
N ILE A 107 5.34 -14.07 -12.94
CA ILE A 107 5.50 -15.52 -12.89
C ILE A 107 4.11 -16.13 -13.03
N GLN A 108 3.81 -16.61 -14.23
CA GLN A 108 2.50 -17.09 -14.61
C GLN A 108 2.41 -18.62 -14.49
N GLY A 109 1.38 -19.09 -13.78
CA GLY A 109 1.01 -20.50 -13.74
C GLY A 109 0.63 -21.01 -15.13
N SER A 110 1.27 -22.10 -15.54
CA SER A 110 1.06 -22.71 -16.86
C SER A 110 -0.05 -23.78 -16.83
N THR A 111 -0.52 -24.22 -18.00
CA THR A 111 -1.45 -25.35 -18.15
C THR A 111 -0.83 -26.73 -17.85
N GLY A 112 0.30 -26.74 -17.12
CA GLY A 112 1.07 -27.93 -16.77
C GLY A 112 0.49 -28.71 -15.57
N LYS A 113 1.38 -29.32 -14.80
CA LYS A 113 0.99 -29.94 -13.52
C LYS A 113 0.72 -28.85 -12.47
N PRO A 114 -0.30 -29.02 -11.61
CA PRO A 114 -0.43 -28.25 -10.37
C PRO A 114 0.88 -28.24 -9.59
N ALA A 115 1.30 -27.03 -9.19
CA ALA A 115 2.58 -26.73 -8.59
C ALA A 115 2.53 -25.39 -7.85
N THR A 116 3.44 -25.21 -6.92
CA THR A 116 3.82 -23.97 -6.25
C THR A 116 4.69 -23.12 -7.17
N ALA A 117 4.54 -21.79 -7.14
CA ALA A 117 5.34 -20.89 -7.97
C ALA A 117 6.83 -20.92 -7.58
N ILE A 118 7.14 -20.70 -6.29
CA ILE A 118 8.51 -20.66 -5.78
C ILE A 118 8.65 -21.52 -4.52
N VAL A 119 9.66 -22.38 -4.47
CA VAL A 119 10.03 -23.20 -3.30
C VAL A 119 11.45 -22.83 -2.88
N VAL A 120 11.63 -22.47 -1.61
CA VAL A 120 12.94 -22.19 -1.00
C VAL A 120 13.18 -23.19 0.12
N ARG A 121 14.32 -23.88 0.10
CA ARG A 121 14.72 -24.82 1.16
C ARG A 121 16.19 -24.70 1.55
N ASP A 122 16.49 -24.69 2.84
CA ASP A 122 17.88 -24.63 3.37
C ASP A 122 18.70 -23.45 2.78
N ALA A 123 18.05 -22.31 2.52
CA ALA A 123 18.59 -21.22 1.67
C ALA A 123 18.14 -19.83 2.15
N SER A 124 18.95 -18.79 1.88
CA SER A 124 18.61 -17.38 2.11
C SER A 124 18.35 -16.65 0.79
N VAL A 125 17.11 -16.23 0.53
CA VAL A 125 16.71 -15.63 -0.76
C VAL A 125 16.09 -14.25 -0.56
N SER A 126 16.54 -13.24 -1.32
CA SER A 126 15.78 -11.99 -1.46
C SER A 126 14.98 -11.99 -2.77
N MET A 127 13.74 -11.52 -2.75
CA MET A 127 12.85 -11.44 -3.90
C MET A 127 12.25 -10.04 -3.99
N GLU A 128 12.30 -9.44 -5.18
CA GLU A 128 11.93 -8.02 -5.40
C GLU A 128 11.09 -7.90 -6.69
N ASN A 129 9.98 -7.14 -6.64
CA ASN A 129 9.14 -6.78 -7.80
C ASN A 129 8.61 -7.98 -8.62
N LEU A 130 7.93 -8.93 -7.97
CA LEU A 130 7.37 -10.11 -8.64
C LEU A 130 5.85 -10.19 -8.49
N THR A 131 5.13 -10.35 -9.60
CA THR A 131 3.72 -10.79 -9.58
C THR A 131 3.65 -12.30 -9.79
N ILE A 132 2.83 -13.00 -9.01
CA ILE A 132 2.58 -14.44 -9.11
C ILE A 132 1.07 -14.65 -9.33
N SER A 133 0.69 -15.28 -10.44
CA SER A 133 -0.74 -15.43 -10.81
C SER A 133 -1.05 -16.69 -11.61
N GLY A 134 -2.31 -17.14 -11.54
CA GLY A 134 -2.87 -18.15 -12.43
C GLY A 134 -2.36 -19.59 -12.24
N PHE A 135 -1.84 -19.93 -11.06
CA PHE A 135 -1.55 -21.32 -10.70
C PHE A 135 -2.85 -22.07 -10.35
N VAL A 136 -2.99 -23.30 -10.85
CA VAL A 136 -4.21 -24.10 -10.71
C VAL A 136 -4.02 -25.29 -9.77
N ALA A 137 -5.03 -25.59 -8.95
CA ALA A 137 -5.04 -26.75 -8.09
C ALA A 137 -5.28 -28.06 -8.86
N ALA A 138 -4.81 -29.17 -8.30
CA ALA A 138 -5.27 -30.49 -8.69
C ALA A 138 -6.75 -30.67 -8.32
N ALA A 139 -7.50 -31.39 -9.15
CA ALA A 139 -8.89 -31.72 -8.81
C ALA A 139 -8.92 -32.79 -7.70
N MET A 140 -9.47 -32.41 -6.54
CA MET A 140 -9.61 -33.19 -5.30
C MET A 140 -8.32 -33.39 -4.49
N GLU A 141 -8.55 -33.61 -3.19
CA GLU A 141 -7.59 -33.83 -2.11
C GLU A 141 -6.47 -34.83 -2.50
N ASP A 142 -5.23 -34.35 -2.55
CA ASP A 142 -4.01 -35.14 -2.40
C ASP A 142 -3.19 -34.46 -1.30
N ASP A 143 -2.85 -35.20 -0.24
CA ASP A 143 -2.16 -34.76 1.00
C ASP A 143 -0.67 -34.40 0.78
N ILE A 144 -0.32 -33.82 -0.36
CA ILE A 144 1.08 -33.77 -0.85
C ILE A 144 1.56 -32.34 -1.22
N TYR A 145 0.66 -31.36 -1.43
CA TYR A 145 1.02 -30.01 -1.89
C TYR A 145 0.26 -28.87 -1.16
N ASP A 146 0.96 -28.13 -0.30
CA ASP A 146 0.39 -27.12 0.63
C ASP A 146 0.67 -25.66 0.26
N GLY A 147 0.50 -25.31 -1.02
CA GLY A 147 0.56 -23.91 -1.47
C GLY A 147 0.75 -23.77 -2.97
N HIS A 148 0.29 -22.64 -3.52
CA HIS A 148 0.43 -22.33 -4.95
C HIS A 148 1.34 -21.12 -5.23
N GLY A 149 1.61 -20.25 -4.25
CA GLY A 149 2.49 -19.10 -4.40
C GLY A 149 3.94 -19.40 -4.00
N ILE A 150 4.39 -18.84 -2.89
CA ILE A 150 5.75 -19.01 -2.35
C ILE A 150 5.72 -19.98 -1.17
N PHE A 151 6.68 -20.90 -1.09
CA PHE A 151 6.82 -21.86 0.00
C PHE A 151 8.25 -21.85 0.55
N ILE A 152 8.43 -21.52 1.84
CA ILE A 152 9.73 -21.42 2.51
C ILE A 152 9.87 -22.53 3.56
N ILE A 153 11.01 -23.24 3.53
CA ILE A 153 11.30 -24.41 4.37
C ILE A 153 12.71 -24.28 4.96
N ASP A 154 12.84 -24.27 6.29
CA ASP A 154 14.12 -24.18 7.00
C ASP A 154 15.08 -23.12 6.41
N GLY A 155 14.52 -21.98 6.01
CA GLY A 155 15.18 -20.99 5.16
C GLY A 155 14.89 -19.54 5.53
N LYS A 156 15.52 -18.62 4.82
CA LYS A 156 15.29 -17.18 4.99
C LYS A 156 14.76 -16.56 3.71
N ALA A 157 13.78 -15.67 3.85
CA ALA A 157 13.27 -14.89 2.73
C ALA A 157 13.14 -13.41 3.09
N GLU A 158 13.67 -12.54 2.22
CA GLU A 158 13.35 -11.11 2.19
C GLU A 158 12.42 -10.88 0.99
N LEU A 159 11.20 -10.39 1.22
CA LEU A 159 10.17 -10.24 0.19
C LEU A 159 9.78 -8.76 0.06
N GLU A 160 10.14 -8.12 -1.05
CA GLU A 160 9.90 -6.69 -1.31
C GLU A 160 9.02 -6.49 -2.55
N ASN A 161 7.88 -5.79 -2.40
CA ASN A 161 6.95 -5.51 -3.50
C ASN A 161 6.52 -6.79 -4.27
N ILE A 162 5.95 -7.75 -3.53
CA ILE A 162 5.50 -9.04 -4.06
C ILE A 162 3.98 -9.03 -4.14
N SER A 163 3.43 -9.37 -5.29
CA SER A 163 1.98 -9.50 -5.51
C SER A 163 1.62 -10.95 -5.84
N ILE A 164 0.65 -11.53 -5.13
CA ILE A 164 0.21 -12.91 -5.34
C ILE A 164 -1.32 -12.93 -5.44
N ARG A 165 -1.88 -13.39 -6.57
CA ARG A 165 -3.33 -13.27 -6.83
C ARG A 165 -3.98 -14.50 -7.44
N GLY A 166 -5.26 -14.70 -7.13
CA GLY A 166 -6.12 -15.71 -7.76
C GLY A 166 -5.69 -17.15 -7.49
N LEU A 167 -5.17 -17.43 -6.29
CA LEU A 167 -4.53 -18.71 -5.97
C LEU A 167 -5.44 -19.68 -5.19
N PRO A 168 -5.61 -20.93 -5.66
CA PRO A 168 -6.60 -21.86 -5.10
C PRO A 168 -6.17 -22.59 -3.80
N LYS A 169 -5.07 -22.16 -3.17
CA LYS A 169 -4.65 -22.56 -1.80
C LYS A 169 -3.90 -21.37 -1.16
N MET A 170 -2.87 -21.64 -0.35
CA MET A 170 -2.00 -20.64 0.28
C MET A 170 -1.17 -19.87 -0.74
N ALA A 171 -1.08 -18.55 -0.56
CA ALA A 171 -0.20 -17.67 -1.33
C ALA A 171 1.23 -17.61 -0.77
N LEU A 172 1.40 -17.61 0.55
CA LEU A 172 2.70 -17.74 1.22
C LEU A 172 2.64 -18.81 2.30
N SER A 173 3.39 -19.90 2.13
CA SER A 173 3.52 -20.98 3.11
C SER A 173 4.90 -20.95 3.76
N ILE A 174 4.97 -20.88 5.10
CA ILE A 174 6.24 -20.74 5.83
C ILE A 174 6.33 -21.85 6.90
N ARG A 175 7.33 -22.73 6.77
CA ARG A 175 7.50 -23.95 7.57
C ARG A 175 8.92 -24.15 8.10
N GLY A 176 9.07 -25.01 9.10
CA GLY A 176 10.34 -25.34 9.75
C GLY A 176 10.88 -24.22 10.64
N ASP A 177 12.21 -24.09 10.73
CA ASP A 177 12.89 -22.97 11.40
C ASP A 177 13.12 -21.78 10.44
N SER A 178 12.07 -21.43 9.67
CA SER A 178 12.14 -20.36 8.68
C SER A 178 11.97 -18.96 9.26
N GLN A 179 12.64 -17.98 8.66
CA GLN A 179 12.47 -16.56 8.95
C GLN A 179 12.11 -15.81 7.65
N VAL A 180 10.97 -15.13 7.63
CA VAL A 180 10.56 -14.27 6.51
C VAL A 180 10.40 -12.84 7.01
N ASP A 181 11.06 -11.91 6.33
CA ASP A 181 10.87 -10.47 6.49
C ASP A 181 10.26 -9.94 5.18
N SER A 182 9.13 -9.24 5.25
CA SER A 182 8.34 -8.85 4.08
C SER A 182 7.86 -7.41 4.16
N ASP A 183 8.03 -6.68 3.06
CA ASP A 183 7.53 -5.32 2.86
C ASP A 183 6.71 -5.26 1.56
N ALA A 184 5.56 -4.60 1.60
CA ALA A 184 4.61 -4.47 0.48
C ALA A 184 4.19 -5.81 -0.16
N LEU A 185 3.91 -6.84 0.65
CA LEU A 185 3.28 -8.08 0.19
C LEU A 185 1.77 -7.88 -0.02
N THR A 186 1.33 -7.97 -1.27
CA THR A 186 -0.08 -7.99 -1.66
C THR A 186 -0.54 -9.42 -1.90
N VAL A 187 -1.63 -9.83 -1.26
CA VAL A 187 -2.32 -11.09 -1.57
C VAL A 187 -3.82 -10.87 -1.77
N SER A 188 -4.33 -11.33 -2.92
CA SER A 188 -5.75 -11.17 -3.26
C SER A 188 -6.40 -12.39 -3.89
N ASP A 189 -7.71 -12.54 -3.66
CA ASP A 189 -8.59 -13.51 -4.34
C ASP A 189 -8.05 -14.95 -4.28
N GLY A 190 -7.34 -15.25 -3.20
CA GLY A 190 -6.78 -16.56 -2.91
C GLY A 190 -7.65 -17.35 -1.94
N HIS A 191 -7.20 -18.54 -1.55
CA HIS A 191 -7.87 -19.28 -0.49
C HIS A 191 -7.42 -18.80 0.90
N ILE A 192 -6.11 -18.81 1.15
CA ILE A 192 -5.47 -18.32 2.38
C ILE A 192 -4.30 -17.43 1.98
N GLY A 193 -4.15 -16.29 2.65
CA GLY A 193 -3.05 -15.36 2.37
C GLY A 193 -1.70 -15.96 2.80
N VAL A 194 -1.41 -15.88 4.10
CA VAL A 194 -0.25 -16.52 4.72
C VAL A 194 -0.68 -17.74 5.53
N TRP A 195 0.00 -18.86 5.34
CA TRP A 195 -0.01 -20.02 6.21
C TRP A 195 1.35 -20.18 6.87
N ILE A 196 1.42 -20.10 8.20
CA ILE A 196 2.67 -20.19 8.95
C ILE A 196 2.51 -21.16 10.12
N GLU A 197 3.49 -22.04 10.31
CA GLU A 197 3.41 -23.07 11.35
C GLU A 197 4.78 -23.48 11.93
N GLU A 198 4.78 -24.51 12.77
CA GLU A 198 5.96 -25.07 13.42
C GLU A 198 6.66 -24.04 14.31
N THR A 199 7.88 -23.63 13.97
CA THR A 199 8.67 -22.61 14.71
C THR A 199 8.95 -21.36 13.86
N ALA A 200 8.33 -21.28 12.69
CA ALA A 200 8.60 -20.25 11.71
C ALA A 200 8.23 -18.85 12.19
N ARG A 201 8.86 -17.84 11.59
CA ARG A 201 8.67 -16.43 11.92
C ARG A 201 8.39 -15.59 10.69
N LEU A 202 7.44 -14.68 10.79
CA LEU A 202 7.14 -13.66 9.78
C LEU A 202 7.16 -12.27 10.41
N ARG A 203 7.89 -11.34 9.79
CA ARG A 203 7.69 -9.89 9.94
C ARG A 203 7.04 -9.39 8.65
N LEU A 204 5.88 -8.76 8.77
CA LEU A 204 5.13 -8.19 7.65
C LEU A 204 4.98 -6.68 7.87
N GLN A 205 5.31 -5.89 6.85
CA GLN A 205 5.12 -4.44 6.82
C GLN A 205 4.41 -4.05 5.52
N ASN A 206 3.56 -3.02 5.59
CA ASN A 206 2.82 -2.46 4.43
C ASN A 206 2.05 -3.51 3.60
N GLY A 207 1.63 -4.61 4.21
CA GLY A 207 0.94 -5.71 3.54
C GLY A 207 -0.50 -5.37 3.16
N TYR A 208 -1.00 -5.93 2.07
CA TYR A 208 -2.38 -5.75 1.63
C TYR A 208 -3.04 -7.10 1.33
N PHE A 209 -4.05 -7.49 2.11
CA PHE A 209 -4.68 -8.81 2.07
C PHE A 209 -6.19 -8.69 1.91
N SER A 210 -6.72 -9.09 0.74
CA SER A 210 -8.12 -8.84 0.43
C SER A 210 -8.82 -9.94 -0.35
N GLY A 211 -10.11 -10.15 -0.06
CA GLY A 211 -10.97 -11.03 -0.85
C GLY A 211 -10.58 -12.52 -0.82
N ASN A 212 -9.77 -12.96 0.15
CA ASN A 212 -9.43 -14.38 0.27
C ASN A 212 -10.64 -15.17 0.80
N ASP A 213 -10.86 -16.42 0.32
CA ASP A 213 -11.98 -17.27 0.75
C ASP A 213 -11.94 -17.60 2.26
N SER A 214 -10.76 -17.60 2.87
CA SER A 214 -10.50 -17.92 4.27
C SER A 214 -9.61 -16.83 4.88
N ALA A 215 -8.71 -17.18 5.80
CA ALA A 215 -7.96 -16.20 6.57
C ALA A 215 -6.85 -15.51 5.76
N ALA A 216 -6.63 -14.22 6.01
CA ALA A 216 -5.51 -13.49 5.41
C ALA A 216 -4.15 -13.89 6.02
N ILE A 217 -4.09 -14.16 7.32
CA ILE A 217 -2.96 -14.83 7.97
C ILE A 217 -3.50 -15.92 8.90
N ALA A 218 -3.00 -17.15 8.76
CA ALA A 218 -3.29 -18.28 9.63
C ALA A 218 -1.98 -18.82 10.24
N ALA A 219 -1.84 -18.69 11.56
CA ALA A 219 -0.64 -19.06 12.31
C ALA A 219 -0.90 -20.25 13.26
N TYR A 220 -0.03 -21.26 13.24
CA TYR A 220 -0.21 -22.52 13.96
C TYR A 220 1.01 -22.93 14.79
N GLN A 221 0.81 -23.87 15.70
CA GLN A 221 1.87 -24.48 16.52
C GLN A 221 2.62 -23.45 17.41
N ASP A 222 3.95 -23.31 17.30
CA ASP A 222 4.78 -22.40 18.10
C ASP A 222 5.29 -21.20 17.23
N SER A 223 4.64 -20.91 16.08
CA SER A 223 5.03 -19.85 15.13
C SER A 223 4.80 -18.42 15.64
N GLN A 224 5.51 -17.44 15.08
CA GLN A 224 5.45 -16.03 15.51
C GLN A 224 5.27 -15.10 14.31
N VAL A 225 4.32 -14.17 14.40
CA VAL A 225 4.04 -13.18 13.36
C VAL A 225 4.04 -11.78 13.98
N THR A 226 4.76 -10.85 13.38
CA THR A 226 4.65 -9.42 13.66
C THR A 226 4.15 -8.72 12.40
N VAL A 227 3.10 -7.90 12.53
CA VAL A 227 2.46 -7.16 11.44
C VAL A 227 2.48 -5.67 11.75
N ASP A 228 2.85 -4.85 10.77
CA ASP A 228 2.89 -3.39 10.88
C ASP A 228 2.32 -2.72 9.63
N SER A 229 1.64 -1.58 9.78
CA SER A 229 1.08 -0.75 8.68
C SER A 229 0.32 -1.51 7.57
N SER A 230 -0.36 -2.61 7.90
CA SER A 230 -0.95 -3.53 6.91
C SER A 230 -2.49 -3.46 6.88
N VAL A 231 -3.12 -3.91 5.79
CA VAL A 231 -4.57 -3.89 5.61
C VAL A 231 -5.11 -5.31 5.34
N PHE A 232 -6.17 -5.66 6.06
CA PHE A 232 -6.90 -6.93 5.98
C PHE A 232 -8.37 -6.62 5.67
N GLU A 233 -8.79 -6.78 4.41
CA GLU A 233 -10.11 -6.34 3.94
C GLU A 233 -10.94 -7.47 3.32
N SER A 234 -12.19 -7.63 3.77
CA SER A 234 -13.19 -8.50 3.13
C SER A 234 -12.74 -9.96 2.93
N ASN A 235 -11.96 -10.51 3.86
CA ASN A 235 -11.58 -11.92 3.85
C ASN A 235 -12.72 -12.80 4.43
N GLY A 236 -12.91 -13.99 3.87
CA GLY A 236 -14.08 -14.87 4.04
C GLY A 236 -14.05 -15.80 5.25
N ASP A 237 -12.99 -15.72 6.07
CA ASP A 237 -12.97 -16.25 7.44
C ASP A 237 -12.38 -15.17 8.38
N ASP A 238 -11.10 -15.26 8.73
CA ASP A 238 -10.49 -14.34 9.71
C ASP A 238 -9.49 -13.34 9.09
N GLY A 239 -9.44 -12.10 9.57
CA GLY A 239 -8.34 -11.19 9.23
C GLY A 239 -6.98 -11.77 9.69
N VAL A 240 -6.90 -12.16 10.96
CA VAL A 240 -5.79 -12.97 11.51
C VAL A 240 -6.33 -14.13 12.37
N TYR A 241 -5.88 -15.35 12.08
CA TYR A 241 -6.20 -16.56 12.83
C TYR A 241 -4.94 -17.12 13.52
N ALA A 242 -5.06 -17.55 14.76
CA ALA A 242 -3.97 -18.20 15.50
C ALA A 242 -4.44 -19.43 16.30
N ALA A 243 -3.70 -20.53 16.23
CA ALA A 243 -3.98 -21.79 16.95
C ALA A 243 -2.72 -22.43 17.56
N GLY A 244 -2.90 -23.47 18.37
CA GLY A 244 -1.82 -24.08 19.16
C GLY A 244 -1.31 -23.12 20.24
N LYS A 245 -0.13 -22.53 20.03
CA LYS A 245 0.48 -21.50 20.89
C LYS A 245 1.00 -20.32 20.05
N ALA A 246 0.58 -20.19 18.80
CA ALA A 246 1.08 -19.17 17.89
C ALA A 246 0.89 -17.76 18.49
N LEU A 247 1.84 -16.87 18.21
CA LEU A 247 1.80 -15.48 18.63
C LEU A 247 1.66 -14.59 17.39
N ILE A 248 0.65 -13.72 17.39
CA ILE A 248 0.50 -12.65 16.40
C ILE A 248 0.49 -11.30 17.13
N GLU A 249 1.42 -10.42 16.76
CA GLU A 249 1.52 -9.05 17.24
C GLU A 249 1.24 -8.10 16.07
N VAL A 250 0.23 -7.22 16.19
CA VAL A 250 -0.20 -6.31 15.12
C VAL A 250 -0.17 -4.86 15.61
N SER A 251 0.52 -4.00 14.87
CA SER A 251 0.53 -2.55 15.05
C SER A 251 0.11 -1.82 13.78
N GLY A 252 -0.40 -0.60 13.91
CA GLY A 252 -0.57 0.33 12.79
C GLY A 252 -1.49 -0.14 11.67
N SER A 253 -2.33 -1.16 11.86
CA SER A 253 -2.95 -1.93 10.76
C SER A 253 -4.48 -1.79 10.72
N ALA A 254 -5.09 -2.00 9.56
CA ALA A 254 -6.54 -1.92 9.37
C ALA A 254 -7.18 -3.29 9.11
N PHE A 255 -8.29 -3.55 9.79
CA PHE A 255 -9.16 -4.70 9.60
C PHE A 255 -10.55 -4.21 9.21
N ILE A 256 -11.04 -4.61 8.04
CA ILE A 256 -12.25 -4.07 7.43
C ILE A 256 -13.09 -5.23 6.88
N ASN A 257 -14.32 -5.39 7.35
CA ASN A 257 -15.31 -6.31 6.75
C ASN A 257 -14.89 -7.81 6.63
N ASN A 258 -13.92 -8.28 7.42
CA ASN A 258 -13.57 -9.71 7.49
C ASN A 258 -14.68 -10.47 8.25
N THR A 259 -15.04 -11.65 7.76
CA THR A 259 -16.23 -12.39 8.23
C THR A 259 -15.90 -13.87 8.45
N PRO A 260 -15.94 -14.41 9.69
CA PRO A 260 -16.61 -13.83 10.86
C PRO A 260 -15.80 -12.83 11.69
N TYR A 261 -14.46 -12.88 11.73
CA TYR A 261 -13.69 -12.07 12.69
C TYR A 261 -12.54 -11.28 12.06
N ALA A 262 -12.21 -10.12 12.64
CA ALA A 262 -10.92 -9.47 12.38
C ALA A 262 -9.78 -10.32 12.94
N ALA A 263 -10.01 -10.92 14.10
CA ALA A 263 -9.02 -11.74 14.79
C ALA A 263 -9.68 -12.86 15.60
N ARG A 264 -9.10 -14.06 15.49
CA ARG A 264 -9.52 -15.24 16.23
C ARG A 264 -8.33 -16.01 16.79
N ALA A 265 -8.38 -16.29 18.08
CA ALA A 265 -7.43 -17.18 18.76
C ALA A 265 -8.11 -18.45 19.27
N ASP A 266 -7.52 -19.60 18.95
CA ASP A 266 -7.90 -20.94 19.41
C ASP A 266 -6.77 -21.55 20.30
N ASP A 267 -7.06 -22.67 20.98
CA ASP A 267 -6.15 -23.39 21.89
C ASP A 267 -5.50 -22.55 23.01
N SER A 268 -4.22 -22.21 22.88
CA SER A 268 -3.41 -21.37 23.77
C SER A 268 -2.71 -20.24 23.02
N ALA A 269 -3.14 -19.97 21.78
CA ALA A 269 -2.59 -18.93 20.94
C ALA A 269 -2.90 -17.53 21.48
N ARG A 270 -2.07 -16.56 21.10
CA ARG A 270 -2.21 -15.16 21.53
C ARG A 270 -2.14 -14.23 20.35
N ILE A 271 -3.12 -13.34 20.26
CA ILE A 271 -3.14 -12.24 19.32
C ILE A 271 -3.18 -10.94 20.13
N SER A 272 -2.28 -10.00 19.83
CA SER A 272 -2.33 -8.64 20.34
C SER A 272 -2.42 -7.67 19.17
N ILE A 273 -3.42 -6.79 19.21
CA ILE A 273 -3.64 -5.76 18.19
C ILE A 273 -3.63 -4.42 18.91
N ASP A 274 -2.74 -3.51 18.52
CA ASP A 274 -2.61 -2.16 19.09
C ASP A 274 -2.51 -1.11 17.97
N THR A 275 -2.85 0.14 18.27
CA THR A 275 -2.75 1.28 17.32
C THR A 275 -3.33 0.95 15.92
N SER A 276 -4.54 0.37 15.88
CA SER A 276 -5.08 -0.30 14.68
C SER A 276 -6.58 -0.04 14.49
N TYR A 277 -7.05 -0.15 13.25
CA TYR A 277 -8.43 0.12 12.83
C TYR A 277 -9.27 -1.15 12.73
N LEU A 278 -10.51 -1.11 13.25
CA LEU A 278 -11.50 -2.17 13.17
C LEU A 278 -12.86 -1.59 12.73
N LYS A 279 -13.32 -1.99 11.54
CA LYS A 279 -14.65 -1.62 11.00
C LYS A 279 -15.38 -2.84 10.44
N ASP A 280 -16.59 -3.07 10.93
CA ASP A 280 -17.51 -4.12 10.48
C ASP A 280 -17.03 -5.58 10.69
N ASN A 281 -16.05 -5.83 11.58
CA ASN A 281 -15.61 -7.17 11.99
C ASN A 281 -15.96 -7.46 13.46
N ASP A 282 -16.23 -8.72 13.80
CA ASP A 282 -16.24 -9.19 15.21
C ASP A 282 -14.81 -9.65 15.65
N ILE A 283 -14.63 -10.02 16.92
CA ILE A 283 -13.38 -10.64 17.45
C ILE A 283 -13.74 -11.83 18.36
N ASN A 284 -12.93 -12.89 18.34
CA ASN A 284 -13.20 -14.10 19.12
C ASN A 284 -11.96 -14.73 19.79
N ALA A 285 -12.17 -15.29 20.99
CA ALA A 285 -11.24 -16.22 21.62
C ALA A 285 -12.02 -17.49 21.96
N ALA A 286 -11.72 -18.61 21.29
CA ALA A 286 -12.56 -19.81 21.34
C ALA A 286 -12.44 -20.59 22.66
N THR A 287 -11.35 -20.40 23.41
CA THR A 287 -11.08 -21.03 24.71
C THR A 287 -10.66 -19.97 25.74
N PRO A 288 -10.77 -20.23 27.05
CA PRO A 288 -10.21 -19.37 28.09
C PRO A 288 -8.67 -19.24 28.08
N GLU A 289 -7.98 -20.23 27.53
CA GLU A 289 -6.53 -20.27 27.40
C GLU A 289 -6.01 -19.45 26.21
N ALA A 290 -6.79 -19.40 25.12
CA ALA A 290 -6.58 -18.52 23.98
C ALA A 290 -6.92 -17.07 24.34
N ALA A 291 -6.24 -16.12 23.70
CA ALA A 291 -6.50 -14.70 23.97
C ALA A 291 -6.31 -13.85 22.72
N VAL A 292 -7.35 -13.11 22.33
CA VAL A 292 -7.20 -11.89 21.54
C VAL A 292 -7.23 -10.71 22.51
N SER A 293 -6.24 -9.83 22.40
CA SER A 293 -6.07 -8.65 23.24
C SER A 293 -6.01 -7.40 22.38
N LEU A 294 -6.77 -6.38 22.78
CA LEU A 294 -6.78 -5.08 22.14
C LEU A 294 -6.02 -4.07 23.00
N GLY A 295 -5.18 -3.27 22.35
CA GLY A 295 -4.46 -2.15 22.94
C GLY A 295 -5.40 -1.00 23.32
N GLN A 296 -4.82 0.05 23.92
CA GLN A 296 -5.60 1.23 24.31
C GLN A 296 -5.86 2.16 23.11
N ALA A 297 -5.08 2.04 22.03
CA ALA A 297 -5.12 2.93 20.88
C ALA A 297 -5.92 2.36 19.69
N MET A 298 -7.04 1.68 19.96
CA MET A 298 -7.86 1.09 18.89
C MET A 298 -8.85 2.08 18.28
N LEU A 299 -8.99 2.05 16.96
CA LEU A 299 -9.97 2.83 16.20
C LEU A 299 -11.16 1.92 15.87
N THR A 300 -12.26 2.07 16.60
CA THR A 300 -13.45 1.23 16.40
C THR A 300 -14.69 2.08 16.15
N ASN A 301 -15.28 1.97 14.96
CA ASN A 301 -16.63 2.50 14.66
C ASN A 301 -17.73 1.42 14.67
N ASP A 302 -17.39 0.19 15.09
CA ASP A 302 -18.29 -0.96 15.04
C ASP A 302 -19.39 -0.92 16.14
N PRO A 303 -20.69 -1.01 15.78
CA PRO A 303 -21.79 -1.11 16.74
C PRO A 303 -21.90 -2.45 17.49
N ARG A 304 -21.10 -3.48 17.16
CA ARG A 304 -21.05 -4.77 17.89
C ARG A 304 -19.94 -4.81 18.95
N GLY A 305 -18.83 -4.13 18.71
CA GLY A 305 -17.70 -3.99 19.61
C GLY A 305 -18.03 -3.25 20.90
N ARG A 306 -17.75 -3.88 22.06
CA ARG A 306 -17.83 -3.21 23.36
C ARG A 306 -16.57 -2.35 23.58
N ASN A 307 -16.53 -1.14 23.01
CA ASN A 307 -15.90 0.06 23.60
C ASN A 307 -16.07 1.28 22.67
N ALA A 308 -17.26 1.86 22.64
CA ALA A 308 -17.42 3.20 22.09
C ALA A 308 -16.82 4.23 23.07
N GLY A 309 -15.75 4.93 22.67
CA GLY A 309 -15.31 6.14 23.38
C GLY A 309 -13.80 6.36 23.54
N ALA A 310 -13.07 6.55 22.43
CA ALA A 310 -11.91 7.42 22.38
C ALA A 310 -11.74 7.94 20.94
N ALA A 311 -11.39 9.22 20.77
CA ALA A 311 -10.80 9.70 19.53
C ALA A 311 -9.30 9.34 19.59
N VAL A 312 -8.81 8.61 18.58
CA VAL A 312 -7.42 8.12 18.52
C VAL A 312 -6.92 8.20 17.07
N GLU A 313 -5.60 8.16 16.92
CA GLU A 313 -4.81 8.40 15.71
C GLU A 313 -4.96 7.33 14.61
N PRO A 314 -4.97 7.71 13.32
CA PRO A 314 -5.16 6.83 12.15
C PRO A 314 -4.16 5.68 11.98
N VAL A 315 -4.53 4.70 11.14
CA VAL A 315 -3.65 3.64 10.62
C VAL A 315 -2.56 4.25 9.74
N LEU A 316 -1.38 4.44 10.31
CA LEU A 316 -0.32 5.23 9.70
C LEU A 316 0.45 4.43 8.63
N ILE A 317 0.25 4.79 7.37
CA ILE A 317 1.06 4.33 6.23
C ILE A 317 2.12 5.39 5.94
N ARG A 318 3.39 4.98 5.81
CA ARG A 318 4.52 5.86 5.44
C ARG A 318 5.53 5.11 4.57
N ASP A 319 5.61 5.50 3.29
CA ASP A 319 6.54 4.89 2.33
C ASP A 319 7.99 5.40 2.45
N CYS A 320 8.22 6.48 3.22
CA CYS A 320 9.55 6.92 3.61
C CYS A 320 9.50 7.81 4.86
N GLU A 321 10.64 7.99 5.55
CA GLU A 321 10.75 8.77 6.81
C GLU A 321 10.15 10.19 6.69
N THR A 322 10.39 10.84 5.55
CA THR A 322 9.96 12.22 5.22
C THR A 322 8.77 12.29 4.26
N CYS A 323 8.13 11.17 3.94
CA CYS A 323 6.97 11.15 3.05
C CYS A 323 5.71 11.64 3.79
N PRO A 324 4.67 12.12 3.07
CA PRO A 324 3.37 12.36 3.66
C PRO A 324 2.87 11.14 4.44
N ALA A 325 2.43 11.37 5.67
CA ALA A 325 1.72 10.39 6.46
C ALA A 325 0.34 10.14 5.82
N LEU A 326 0.06 8.88 5.50
CA LEU A 326 -1.20 8.43 4.92
C LEU A 326 -2.01 7.64 5.95
N THR A 327 -3.33 7.54 5.74
CA THR A 327 -4.18 6.51 6.35
C THR A 327 -4.96 5.76 5.30
N ALA A 328 -5.11 4.45 5.49
CA ALA A 328 -6.05 3.66 4.70
C ALA A 328 -7.47 4.21 4.89
N ILE A 329 -8.19 4.43 3.79
CA ILE A 329 -9.58 4.87 3.82
C ILE A 329 -10.46 3.66 3.51
N PRO A 330 -11.42 3.30 4.39
CA PRO A 330 -12.26 2.14 4.16
C PRO A 330 -13.07 2.26 2.86
N SER A 331 -13.26 1.13 2.17
CA SER A 331 -14.27 1.03 1.13
C SER A 331 -15.69 1.32 1.67
N GLY A 332 -16.58 1.73 0.78
CA GLY A 332 -18.00 1.92 1.09
C GLY A 332 -18.75 2.85 0.15
N GLU A 333 -19.98 3.16 0.52
CA GLU A 333 -20.92 3.95 -0.30
C GLU A 333 -21.30 5.27 0.36
N ILE A 334 -21.54 6.30 -0.47
CA ILE A 334 -22.16 7.57 -0.07
C ILE A 334 -23.17 8.02 -1.13
N HIS A 335 -24.19 8.77 -0.74
CA HIS A 335 -24.88 9.65 -1.69
C HIS A 335 -24.24 11.04 -1.67
N MET A 336 -23.35 11.29 -2.63
CA MET A 336 -22.66 12.57 -2.82
C MET A 336 -23.62 13.65 -3.35
N GLY A 337 -23.45 14.89 -2.90
CA GLY A 337 -24.25 16.04 -3.34
C GLY A 337 -25.61 16.22 -2.64
N VAL A 338 -26.37 17.24 -3.08
CA VAL A 338 -27.59 17.71 -2.39
C VAL A 338 -28.88 17.34 -3.11
N VAL A 339 -29.95 17.10 -2.34
CA VAL A 339 -31.29 16.87 -2.89
C VAL A 339 -31.85 18.17 -3.49
N PRO A 340 -32.59 18.11 -4.62
CA PRO A 340 -33.17 19.31 -5.21
C PRO A 340 -34.13 20.05 -4.28
N ALA A 341 -33.96 21.37 -4.16
CA ALA A 341 -34.85 22.26 -3.44
C ALA A 341 -35.01 23.59 -4.19
N GLU A 342 -36.16 24.24 -4.06
CA GLU A 342 -36.55 25.41 -4.88
C GLU A 342 -35.68 26.66 -4.70
N ASN A 343 -34.80 26.71 -3.69
CA ASN A 343 -33.93 27.85 -3.39
C ASN A 343 -32.53 27.40 -2.89
N LEU A 344 -31.87 26.49 -3.61
CA LEU A 344 -30.48 26.12 -3.31
C LEU A 344 -29.52 27.29 -3.60
N ARG A 345 -28.64 27.60 -2.65
CA ARG A 345 -27.60 28.65 -2.79
C ARG A 345 -26.57 28.26 -3.83
N GLU A 346 -26.10 27.01 -3.79
CA GLU A 346 -25.10 26.45 -4.70
C GLU A 346 -25.76 25.34 -5.56
N PRO A 347 -26.15 25.62 -6.81
CA PRO A 347 -26.90 24.67 -7.64
C PRO A 347 -26.03 23.56 -8.24
N ASP A 348 -24.71 23.76 -8.32
CA ASP A 348 -23.73 22.84 -8.92
C ASP A 348 -23.42 21.61 -8.05
N GLN A 349 -23.88 21.61 -6.80
CA GLN A 349 -23.85 20.47 -5.88
C GLN A 349 -24.96 19.43 -6.16
N GLN A 350 -25.69 19.56 -7.27
CA GLN A 350 -26.77 18.66 -7.70
C GLN A 350 -26.39 17.86 -8.96
N PRO A 351 -27.03 16.69 -9.20
CA PRO A 351 -27.97 16.01 -8.31
C PRO A 351 -27.24 15.21 -7.23
N ARG A 352 -27.93 14.95 -6.11
CA ARG A 352 -27.52 13.88 -5.20
C ARG A 352 -27.57 12.53 -5.91
N HIS A 353 -26.48 11.77 -5.86
CA HIS A 353 -26.32 10.50 -6.57
C HIS A 353 -25.51 9.51 -5.71
N PRO A 354 -25.77 8.18 -5.81
CA PRO A 354 -24.97 7.18 -5.11
C PRO A 354 -23.59 7.03 -5.77
N VAL A 355 -22.57 6.83 -4.94
CA VAL A 355 -21.20 6.46 -5.32
C VAL A 355 -20.79 5.26 -4.46
N SER A 356 -20.14 4.28 -5.07
CA SER A 356 -19.49 3.17 -4.38
C SER A 356 -17.98 3.26 -4.60
N ILE A 357 -17.21 3.47 -3.54
CA ILE A 357 -15.74 3.46 -3.59
C ILE A 357 -15.31 2.07 -3.10
N SER A 358 -15.11 1.17 -4.06
CA SER A 358 -14.75 -0.23 -3.82
C SER A 358 -13.24 -0.49 -3.92
N LYS A 359 -12.49 0.38 -4.59
CA LYS A 359 -11.04 0.23 -4.73
C LYS A 359 -10.33 0.64 -3.43
N PRO A 360 -9.42 -0.21 -2.91
CA PRO A 360 -8.57 0.13 -1.77
C PRO A 360 -7.69 1.35 -2.04
N TRP A 361 -7.67 2.30 -1.11
CA TRP A 361 -6.89 3.54 -1.23
C TRP A 361 -6.50 4.11 0.13
N ALA A 362 -5.54 5.01 0.13
CA ALA A 362 -5.10 5.76 1.30
C ALA A 362 -5.07 7.27 1.01
N MET A 363 -5.22 8.08 2.04
CA MET A 363 -5.24 9.55 1.95
C MET A 363 -4.28 10.18 2.96
N GLY A 364 -3.68 11.31 2.60
CA GLY A 364 -2.84 12.10 3.51
C GLY A 364 -3.62 12.52 4.75
N ILE A 365 -3.13 12.13 5.93
CA ILE A 365 -3.76 12.51 7.22
C ILE A 365 -3.80 14.04 7.38
N HIS A 366 -2.83 14.71 6.74
CA HIS A 366 -2.63 16.14 6.65
C HIS A 366 -2.54 16.58 5.18
N GLU A 367 -2.72 17.88 4.94
CA GLU A 367 -2.25 18.56 3.74
C GLU A 367 -0.71 18.42 3.60
N VAL A 368 -0.21 18.54 2.37
CA VAL A 368 1.24 18.51 2.10
C VAL A 368 1.89 19.72 2.76
N THR A 369 2.91 19.48 3.60
CA THR A 369 3.58 20.55 4.33
C THR A 369 4.59 21.29 3.46
N ARG A 370 4.99 22.49 3.91
CA ARG A 370 6.06 23.27 3.25
C ARG A 370 7.41 22.56 3.26
N GLU A 371 7.70 21.76 4.28
CA GLU A 371 8.91 20.92 4.32
C GLU A 371 8.86 19.83 3.24
N GLN A 372 7.73 19.12 3.12
CA GLN A 372 7.53 18.08 2.12
C GLN A 372 7.61 18.62 0.69
N PHE A 373 6.91 19.73 0.40
CA PHE A 373 6.99 20.39 -0.91
C PHE A 373 8.36 21.02 -1.16
N GLY A 374 9.03 21.54 -0.12
CA GLY A 374 10.39 22.05 -0.20
C GLY A 374 11.41 20.98 -0.60
N ARG A 375 11.28 19.76 -0.05
CA ARG A 375 12.08 18.59 -0.45
C ARG A 375 11.89 18.24 -1.92
N PHE A 376 10.65 18.22 -2.41
CA PHE A 376 10.37 18.03 -3.85
C PHE A 376 11.11 19.07 -4.70
N VAL A 377 11.01 20.35 -4.35
CA VAL A 377 11.69 21.44 -5.08
C VAL A 377 13.22 21.32 -5.01
N GLU A 378 13.79 20.92 -3.87
CA GLU A 378 15.23 20.73 -3.71
C GLU A 378 15.76 19.55 -4.54
N GLU A 379 15.12 18.38 -4.46
CA GLU A 379 15.56 17.17 -5.17
C GLU A 379 15.42 17.28 -6.69
N THR A 380 14.38 17.96 -7.18
CA THR A 380 14.06 18.04 -8.61
C THR A 380 14.52 19.34 -9.28
N SER A 381 14.89 20.37 -8.50
CA SER A 381 15.02 21.76 -8.98
C SER A 381 13.76 22.29 -9.68
N TYR A 382 12.58 21.79 -9.31
CA TYR A 382 11.30 22.21 -9.88
C TYR A 382 11.02 23.70 -9.65
N ARG A 383 10.33 24.32 -10.60
CA ARG A 383 9.92 25.73 -10.53
C ARG A 383 8.41 25.80 -10.45
N ALA A 384 7.92 25.91 -9.22
CA ALA A 384 6.50 26.14 -8.96
C ALA A 384 6.02 27.47 -9.55
N ALA A 385 4.70 27.66 -9.61
CA ALA A 385 4.09 28.95 -9.98
C ALA A 385 4.64 30.10 -9.10
N GLY A 386 5.45 30.99 -9.69
CA GLY A 386 6.10 32.11 -9.00
C GLY A 386 5.21 33.34 -8.84
N ALA A 387 3.89 33.18 -8.80
CA ALA A 387 2.93 34.23 -8.60
C ALA A 387 1.70 33.67 -7.87
N CYS A 388 1.17 34.41 -6.90
CA CYS A 388 0.11 33.93 -6.02
C CYS A 388 -1.07 34.89 -5.95
N ASN A 389 -2.29 34.35 -6.06
CA ASN A 389 -3.50 35.14 -5.83
C ASN A 389 -3.64 35.44 -4.33
N ALA A 390 -3.76 36.73 -4.01
CA ALA A 390 -3.94 37.25 -2.66
C ALA A 390 -4.97 38.39 -2.65
N LEU A 391 -5.46 38.75 -1.46
CA LEU A 391 -6.38 39.88 -1.29
C LEU A 391 -5.62 41.21 -1.15
N ASP A 392 -5.86 42.15 -2.07
CA ASP A 392 -5.57 43.58 -1.89
C ASP A 392 -6.78 44.25 -1.21
N GLY A 393 -6.86 44.10 0.10
CA GLY A 393 -7.93 44.62 0.97
C GLY A 393 -9.29 43.94 0.81
N VAL A 394 -9.84 43.93 -0.40
CA VAL A 394 -11.16 43.33 -0.74
C VAL A 394 -11.22 42.66 -2.12
N THR A 395 -10.16 42.75 -2.93
CA THR A 395 -10.14 42.19 -4.30
C THR A 395 -9.00 41.19 -4.45
N TRP A 396 -9.29 40.06 -5.07
CA TRP A 396 -8.28 39.08 -5.46
C TRP A 396 -7.43 39.61 -6.60
N VAL A 397 -6.12 39.67 -6.40
CA VAL A 397 -5.11 40.07 -7.38
C VAL A 397 -4.01 39.01 -7.46
N LEU A 398 -3.49 38.79 -8.66
CA LEU A 398 -2.29 37.97 -8.85
C LEU A 398 -1.06 38.81 -8.47
N ASP A 399 -0.40 38.43 -7.39
CA ASP A 399 0.79 39.10 -6.87
C ASP A 399 2.05 38.35 -7.38
N GLU A 400 2.82 39.01 -8.23
CA GLU A 400 4.08 38.48 -8.82
C GLU A 400 5.26 38.50 -7.81
N GLU A 401 5.11 39.12 -6.64
CA GLU A 401 6.12 39.12 -5.58
C GLU A 401 5.89 38.00 -4.53
N ARG A 402 4.89 37.14 -4.74
CA ARG A 402 4.49 36.04 -3.84
C ARG A 402 4.55 34.67 -4.49
N ASP A 403 5.00 33.70 -3.71
CA ASP A 403 5.07 32.29 -4.09
C ASP A 403 4.87 31.39 -2.84
N TRP A 404 5.08 30.08 -2.97
CA TRP A 404 4.98 29.12 -1.87
C TRP A 404 6.03 29.31 -0.75
N VAL A 405 7.13 30.02 -1.04
CA VAL A 405 8.15 30.38 -0.04
C VAL A 405 7.69 31.61 0.75
N ASN A 406 7.13 32.60 0.06
CA ASN A 406 6.65 33.88 0.58
C ASN A 406 5.19 34.16 0.17
N PRO A 407 4.19 33.60 0.86
CA PRO A 407 2.76 33.82 0.55
C PRO A 407 2.23 35.19 1.05
N GLY A 408 3.09 36.01 1.65
CA GLY A 408 2.74 37.29 2.27
C GLY A 408 2.28 37.21 3.73
N TYR A 409 2.44 36.06 4.38
CA TYR A 409 2.25 35.85 5.83
C TYR A 409 3.24 34.77 6.33
N PRO A 410 3.56 34.72 7.65
CA PRO A 410 4.53 33.76 8.16
C PRO A 410 3.98 32.33 8.14
N GLN A 411 4.80 31.38 7.69
CA GLN A 411 4.54 29.95 7.77
C GLN A 411 5.82 29.23 8.24
N ASN A 412 5.65 28.23 9.10
CA ASN A 412 6.71 27.30 9.51
C ASN A 412 6.82 26.11 8.53
N PRO A 413 7.77 25.18 8.68
CA PRO A 413 7.90 24.01 7.79
C PRO A 413 6.73 23.01 7.86
N ASP A 414 6.08 22.94 9.03
CA ASP A 414 4.92 22.10 9.39
C ASP A 414 3.55 22.71 9.02
N HIS A 415 3.52 23.91 8.45
CA HIS A 415 2.31 24.49 7.87
C HIS A 415 2.01 23.86 6.49
N PRO A 416 0.74 23.85 6.04
CA PRO A 416 0.39 23.43 4.69
C PRO A 416 1.09 24.32 3.65
N VAL A 417 1.54 23.73 2.55
CA VAL A 417 2.03 24.49 1.40
C VAL A 417 0.86 25.20 0.73
N VAL A 418 1.03 26.50 0.46
CA VAL A 418 0.06 27.35 -0.24
C VAL A 418 0.73 28.04 -1.42
N CYS A 419 -0.01 28.85 -2.17
CA CYS A 419 0.50 29.51 -3.38
C CYS A 419 1.05 28.52 -4.44
N VAL A 420 0.55 27.27 -4.40
CA VAL A 420 0.81 26.22 -5.38
C VAL A 420 -0.38 26.06 -6.31
N SER A 421 -0.13 25.98 -7.62
CA SER A 421 -1.14 25.69 -8.62
C SER A 421 -1.51 24.20 -8.62
N TRP A 422 -2.62 23.85 -9.28
CA TRP A 422 -2.99 22.45 -9.47
C TRP A 422 -1.90 21.66 -10.22
N ARG A 423 -1.20 22.32 -11.16
CA ARG A 423 -0.07 21.69 -11.88
C ARG A 423 1.14 21.44 -10.99
N ASP A 424 1.41 22.30 -10.01
CA ASP A 424 2.48 22.09 -9.04
C ASP A 424 2.14 20.90 -8.12
N ALA A 425 0.87 20.77 -7.73
CA ALA A 425 0.37 19.63 -6.96
C ALA A 425 0.45 18.30 -7.73
N ILE A 426 0.13 18.30 -9.04
CA ILE A 426 0.32 17.14 -9.93
C ILE A 426 1.81 16.77 -10.05
N ALA A 427 2.69 17.74 -10.31
CA ALA A 427 4.13 17.48 -10.43
C ALA A 427 4.73 16.91 -9.12
N TYR A 428 4.21 17.34 -7.97
CA TYR A 428 4.58 16.79 -6.66
C TYR A 428 4.17 15.32 -6.52
N VAL A 429 2.93 14.94 -6.86
CA VAL A 429 2.49 13.53 -6.71
C VAL A 429 3.12 12.59 -7.76
N GLU A 430 3.45 13.09 -8.95
CA GLU A 430 4.25 12.37 -9.95
C GLU A 430 5.68 12.10 -9.43
N TRP A 431 6.35 13.10 -8.84
CA TRP A 431 7.64 12.90 -8.18
C TRP A 431 7.54 11.94 -7.00
N LEU A 432 6.55 12.11 -6.12
CA LEU A 432 6.36 11.28 -4.94
C LEU A 432 6.14 9.81 -5.33
N SER A 433 5.39 9.56 -6.41
CA SER A 433 5.27 8.23 -7.01
C SER A 433 6.62 7.69 -7.47
N SER A 434 7.39 8.50 -8.20
CA SER A 434 8.70 8.09 -8.73
C SER A 434 9.75 7.78 -7.66
N VAL A 435 9.70 8.41 -6.48
CA VAL A 435 10.68 8.16 -5.40
C VAL A 435 10.24 7.11 -4.38
N THR A 436 8.96 6.73 -4.36
CA THR A 436 8.42 5.67 -3.48
C THR A 436 8.14 4.36 -4.21
N GLY A 437 8.03 4.37 -5.54
CA GLY A 437 7.56 3.24 -6.33
C GLY A 437 6.04 2.99 -6.21
N GLN A 438 5.30 3.87 -5.52
CA GLN A 438 3.88 3.73 -5.24
C GLN A 438 3.03 4.67 -6.13
N THR A 439 1.75 4.35 -6.32
CA THR A 439 0.84 5.18 -7.13
C THR A 439 0.26 6.33 -6.30
N TYR A 440 1.01 7.44 -6.17
CA TYR A 440 0.53 8.68 -5.56
C TYR A 440 -0.19 9.58 -6.58
N ARG A 441 -1.26 10.23 -6.12
CA ARG A 441 -2.09 11.13 -6.93
C ARG A 441 -2.77 12.18 -6.05
N LEU A 442 -3.53 13.09 -6.66
CA LEU A 442 -4.55 13.83 -5.91
C LEU A 442 -5.77 12.92 -5.66
N PRO A 443 -6.50 13.10 -4.54
CA PRO A 443 -7.81 12.50 -4.38
C PRO A 443 -8.77 13.03 -5.45
N SER A 444 -9.77 12.24 -5.83
CA SER A 444 -10.94 12.76 -6.55
C SER A 444 -11.79 13.64 -5.63
N GLU A 445 -12.66 14.46 -6.22
CA GLU A 445 -13.66 15.24 -5.49
C GLU A 445 -14.56 14.32 -4.64
N THR A 446 -14.88 13.15 -5.19
CA THR A 446 -15.74 12.13 -4.60
C THR A 446 -15.09 11.43 -3.41
N GLU A 447 -13.82 11.03 -3.58
CA GLU A 447 -12.98 10.48 -2.51
C GLU A 447 -12.78 11.48 -1.38
N TRP A 448 -12.52 12.75 -1.72
CA TRP A 448 -12.37 13.81 -0.74
C TRP A 448 -13.67 14.02 0.07
N GLU A 449 -14.84 14.06 -0.58
CA GLU A 449 -16.13 14.19 0.14
C GLU A 449 -16.42 12.96 1.01
N TYR A 450 -16.13 11.74 0.53
CA TYR A 450 -16.24 10.51 1.30
C TYR A 450 -15.38 10.55 2.58
N ALA A 451 -14.11 10.90 2.40
CA ALA A 451 -13.11 11.00 3.44
C ALA A 451 -13.46 12.07 4.49
N ALA A 452 -13.85 13.27 4.05
CA ALA A 452 -14.25 14.38 4.93
C ALA A 452 -15.54 14.11 5.73
N ARG A 453 -16.47 13.30 5.17
CA ARG A 453 -17.68 12.85 5.88
C ARG A 453 -17.39 11.80 6.95
N SER A 454 -16.33 11.00 6.80
CA SER A 454 -15.88 9.98 7.76
C SER A 454 -17.01 9.13 8.38
N GLY A 455 -17.88 8.56 7.55
CA GLY A 455 -19.01 7.73 8.01
C GLY A 455 -20.19 8.45 8.68
N MET A 456 -20.20 9.79 8.74
CA MET A 456 -21.34 10.56 9.23
C MET A 456 -22.57 10.37 8.31
N PRO A 457 -23.79 10.22 8.87
CA PRO A 457 -25.00 10.09 8.06
C PRO A 457 -25.18 11.24 7.07
N GLU A 458 -25.69 10.95 5.87
CA GLU A 458 -25.93 11.95 4.81
C GLU A 458 -26.83 13.11 5.25
N THR A 459 -27.71 12.85 6.22
CA THR A 459 -28.66 13.80 6.83
C THR A 459 -28.14 14.45 8.11
N ALA A 460 -26.92 14.11 8.56
CA ALA A 460 -26.28 14.81 9.67
C ALA A 460 -26.14 16.30 9.30
N PRO A 461 -26.24 17.22 10.28
CA PRO A 461 -26.07 18.64 10.02
C PRO A 461 -24.61 18.93 9.64
N ILE A 462 -24.31 18.87 8.34
CA ILE A 462 -23.01 19.29 7.77
C ILE A 462 -22.71 20.75 8.17
N ASN A 463 -23.77 21.53 8.40
CA ASN A 463 -23.76 22.90 8.91
C ASN A 463 -23.40 23.06 10.41
N GLN A 464 -22.63 22.13 10.99
CA GLN A 464 -21.99 22.31 12.29
C GLN A 464 -20.48 22.15 12.16
N VAL A 465 -19.85 23.19 11.60
CA VAL A 465 -18.40 23.40 11.74
C VAL A 465 -18.11 23.61 13.22
N ASN A 466 -17.25 22.77 13.78
CA ASN A 466 -16.82 22.88 15.16
C ASN A 466 -15.42 23.48 15.19
N ARG A 467 -15.22 24.60 15.90
CA ARG A 467 -13.90 25.24 16.08
C ARG A 467 -12.90 24.40 16.90
N SER A 468 -13.26 23.22 17.41
CA SER A 468 -12.25 22.24 17.86
C SER A 468 -11.63 21.44 16.70
N ARG A 469 -12.22 21.50 15.50
CA ARG A 469 -11.91 20.66 14.32
C ARG A 469 -11.58 21.44 13.04
N ALA A 470 -11.69 22.78 13.07
CA ALA A 470 -11.53 23.63 11.89
C ALA A 470 -10.91 24.99 12.25
N ASN A 471 -9.85 25.37 11.53
CA ASN A 471 -9.27 26.72 11.55
C ASN A 471 -9.99 27.57 10.49
N HIS A 472 -10.80 28.56 10.91
CA HIS A 472 -11.62 29.32 9.96
C HIS A 472 -11.98 30.75 10.40
N GLY A 473 -12.33 31.58 9.43
CA GLY A 473 -12.68 33.00 9.63
C GLY A 473 -14.00 33.22 10.38
N THR A 474 -14.38 34.48 10.55
CA THR A 474 -15.67 34.85 11.15
C THR A 474 -16.85 34.68 10.19
N GLU A 475 -18.06 34.55 10.74
CA GLU A 475 -19.34 34.55 10.00
C GLU A 475 -19.61 35.84 9.19
N GLU A 476 -18.82 36.89 9.43
CA GLU A 476 -18.65 38.01 8.51
C GLU A 476 -17.31 37.79 7.79
N CYS A 477 -17.37 37.50 6.48
CA CYS A 477 -16.21 37.15 5.66
C CYS A 477 -15.08 38.20 5.81
N CYS A 478 -13.85 37.73 6.04
CA CYS A 478 -12.65 38.55 6.31
C CYS A 478 -12.74 39.46 7.57
N GLY A 479 -13.66 39.19 8.52
CA GLY A 479 -13.75 39.89 9.80
C GLY A 479 -12.67 39.48 10.82
N PRO A 480 -12.46 40.29 11.89
CA PRO A 480 -11.45 40.01 12.91
C PRO A 480 -11.82 38.83 13.82
N LEU A 481 -10.82 38.01 14.18
CA LEU A 481 -10.95 36.76 14.97
C LEU A 481 -11.88 36.87 16.20
N GLN A 482 -12.64 35.81 16.47
CA GLN A 482 -13.24 35.60 17.79
C GLN A 482 -12.23 34.98 18.76
N ALA A 483 -12.25 35.42 20.02
CA ALA A 483 -11.39 34.87 21.05
C ALA A 483 -11.86 33.46 21.48
N ASN A 484 -10.89 32.54 21.55
CA ASN A 484 -10.96 31.12 21.94
C ASN A 484 -11.21 30.13 20.79
N ASN A 485 -10.28 29.17 20.70
CA ASN A 485 -10.17 28.01 19.81
C ASN A 485 -9.78 28.24 18.35
N ASP A 486 -9.88 29.46 17.81
CA ASP A 486 -9.07 29.86 16.65
C ASP A 486 -8.02 30.88 17.11
N ILE A 487 -6.75 30.47 17.12
CA ILE A 487 -5.62 31.28 17.63
C ILE A 487 -4.63 31.68 16.55
N TRP A 488 -4.86 31.27 15.30
CA TRP A 488 -4.01 31.60 14.16
C TRP A 488 -4.65 32.72 13.34
N ASP A 489 -3.86 33.76 13.03
CA ASP A 489 -4.27 34.82 12.10
C ASP A 489 -4.29 34.35 10.62
N PHE A 490 -3.73 33.16 10.36
CA PHE A 490 -3.49 32.57 9.03
C PHE A 490 -3.57 31.01 9.12
N THR A 491 -2.89 30.27 8.25
CA THR A 491 -2.75 28.81 8.37
C THR A 491 -2.18 28.40 9.74
N ALA A 492 -2.68 27.30 10.27
CA ALA A 492 -2.11 26.57 11.39
C ALA A 492 -1.06 25.57 10.88
N PRO A 493 -0.16 25.06 11.75
CA PRO A 493 0.51 23.77 11.51
C PRO A 493 -0.54 22.68 11.25
N VAL A 494 -0.27 21.77 10.32
CA VAL A 494 -1.20 20.66 10.03
C VAL A 494 -1.39 19.77 11.26
N GLY A 495 -2.59 19.24 11.45
CA GLY A 495 -2.92 18.39 12.61
C GLY A 495 -3.06 19.15 13.94
N SER A 496 -3.19 20.48 13.93
CA SER A 496 -3.30 21.29 15.16
C SER A 496 -4.64 21.18 15.88
N LEU A 497 -5.66 20.61 15.23
CA LEU A 497 -7.05 20.50 15.70
C LEU A 497 -7.51 19.03 15.73
N GLU A 498 -8.74 18.76 16.16
CA GLU A 498 -9.29 17.40 16.25
C GLU A 498 -9.64 16.81 14.87
N GLY A 499 -8.99 15.69 14.51
CA GLY A 499 -9.26 14.93 13.29
C GLY A 499 -10.67 14.34 13.18
N ASN A 500 -11.00 13.80 12.01
CA ASN A 500 -12.27 13.14 11.72
C ASN A 500 -12.27 11.65 12.10
N ALA A 501 -13.39 10.93 11.89
CA ALA A 501 -13.51 9.53 12.32
C ALA A 501 -12.74 8.51 11.45
N PHE A 502 -12.03 8.98 10.41
CA PHE A 502 -11.00 8.23 9.67
C PHE A 502 -9.58 8.71 10.03
N GLY A 503 -9.43 9.61 11.02
CA GLY A 503 -8.14 10.16 11.43
C GLY A 503 -7.56 11.21 10.46
N LEU A 504 -8.39 11.84 9.63
CA LEU A 504 -7.95 12.95 8.77
C LEU A 504 -8.16 14.28 9.48
N TYR A 505 -7.13 15.12 9.47
CA TYR A 505 -7.15 16.44 10.09
C TYR A 505 -7.37 17.51 9.01
N ASP A 506 -7.88 18.66 9.45
CA ASP A 506 -7.99 19.89 8.64
C ASP A 506 -8.81 19.74 7.34
N THR A 507 -9.61 18.66 7.17
CA THR A 507 -10.59 18.52 6.07
C THR A 507 -11.77 19.50 6.19
N GLN A 508 -11.70 20.46 7.11
CA GLN A 508 -12.63 21.57 7.33
C GLN A 508 -11.76 22.77 7.74
N GLY A 509 -11.56 23.74 6.86
CA GLY A 509 -10.72 24.91 7.12
C GLY A 509 -9.23 24.66 6.94
N ASN A 510 -8.43 25.48 7.62
CA ASN A 510 -7.00 25.67 7.38
C ASN A 510 -6.69 26.15 5.96
N VAL A 511 -6.72 25.29 4.94
CA VAL A 511 -6.58 25.67 3.52
C VAL A 511 -7.58 24.94 2.65
N TRP A 512 -8.01 25.60 1.56
CA TRP A 512 -8.63 24.89 0.46
C TRP A 512 -7.67 23.84 -0.09
N GLU A 513 -8.20 22.79 -0.69
CA GLU A 513 -7.42 21.69 -1.23
C GLU A 513 -7.77 21.42 -2.69
N TRP A 514 -6.74 21.35 -3.54
CA TRP A 514 -6.88 20.83 -4.90
C TRP A 514 -7.25 19.34 -4.91
N VAL A 515 -8.23 18.99 -5.74
CA VAL A 515 -8.56 17.59 -6.08
C VAL A 515 -8.30 17.33 -7.57
N ALA A 516 -8.31 16.07 -8.01
CA ALA A 516 -7.99 15.69 -9.40
C ALA A 516 -9.01 16.21 -10.44
N ASP A 517 -10.27 16.41 -10.04
CA ASP A 517 -11.40 16.70 -10.92
C ASP A 517 -11.33 18.05 -11.65
N CYS A 518 -11.71 18.03 -12.93
CA CYS A 518 -12.07 19.24 -13.66
C CYS A 518 -13.43 19.77 -13.24
N TYR A 519 -13.59 21.09 -13.22
CA TYR A 519 -14.85 21.68 -12.78
C TYR A 519 -15.98 21.53 -13.82
N HIS A 520 -17.15 21.14 -13.33
CA HIS A 520 -18.41 21.09 -14.08
C HIS A 520 -19.53 21.70 -13.22
N ASP A 521 -20.46 22.43 -13.86
CA ASP A 521 -21.55 23.20 -13.23
C ASP A 521 -22.66 22.31 -12.59
N SER A 522 -22.44 21.00 -12.48
CA SER A 522 -23.31 20.01 -11.81
C SER A 522 -22.60 18.66 -11.64
N TYR A 523 -23.09 17.79 -10.78
CA TYR A 523 -22.68 16.37 -10.70
C TYR A 523 -23.31 15.47 -11.79
N ALA A 524 -24.07 16.02 -12.75
CA ALA A 524 -24.65 15.21 -13.82
C ALA A 524 -23.54 14.55 -14.66
N GLY A 525 -23.49 13.21 -14.67
CA GLY A 525 -22.47 12.44 -15.39
C GLY A 525 -21.10 12.34 -14.70
N ILE A 526 -20.99 12.63 -13.39
CA ILE A 526 -19.77 12.31 -12.61
C ILE A 526 -19.63 10.78 -12.49
N PRO A 527 -18.40 10.22 -12.44
CA PRO A 527 -18.22 8.80 -12.15
C PRO A 527 -18.77 8.43 -10.76
N ASN A 528 -19.35 7.23 -10.66
CA ASN A 528 -19.97 6.70 -9.44
C ASN A 528 -19.13 5.59 -8.76
N ASP A 529 -17.88 5.45 -9.17
CA ASP A 529 -16.89 4.45 -8.70
C ASP A 529 -15.75 5.08 -7.87
N GLY A 530 -15.86 6.37 -7.55
CA GLY A 530 -14.82 7.15 -6.88
C GLY A 530 -13.78 7.78 -7.82
N SER A 531 -13.77 7.45 -9.12
CA SER A 531 -12.79 8.02 -10.06
C SER A 531 -13.06 9.51 -10.38
N PRO A 532 -12.02 10.31 -10.68
CA PRO A 532 -12.19 11.74 -10.94
C PRO A 532 -12.78 12.03 -12.31
N ARG A 533 -13.63 13.06 -12.40
CA ARG A 533 -14.07 13.65 -13.67
C ARG A 533 -12.88 14.34 -14.35
N THR A 534 -12.39 13.73 -15.41
CA THR A 534 -11.30 14.25 -16.26
C THR A 534 -11.76 14.75 -17.63
N ALA A 535 -13.04 14.55 -17.98
CA ALA A 535 -13.67 14.94 -19.23
C ALA A 535 -15.10 15.50 -18.97
N ASP A 536 -15.72 16.07 -20.00
CA ASP A 536 -17.01 16.75 -19.92
C ASP A 536 -17.03 17.81 -18.79
N CYS A 537 -16.09 18.75 -18.89
CA CYS A 537 -15.86 19.84 -17.95
C CYS A 537 -16.58 21.11 -18.46
N SER A 538 -17.42 21.76 -17.64
CA SER A 538 -18.04 23.04 -18.03
C SER A 538 -16.98 24.14 -18.18
N ARG A 539 -15.86 24.02 -17.46
CA ARG A 539 -14.73 24.95 -17.48
C ARG A 539 -13.41 24.17 -17.48
N PRO A 540 -12.85 23.80 -18.65
CA PRO A 540 -11.72 22.86 -18.74
C PRO A 540 -10.42 23.36 -18.09
N ASP A 541 -10.21 24.68 -18.08
CA ASP A 541 -9.05 25.33 -17.44
C ASP A 541 -9.18 25.45 -15.91
N TYR A 542 -10.33 25.06 -15.34
CA TYR A 542 -10.62 25.12 -13.92
C TYR A 542 -10.62 23.72 -13.30
N ARG A 543 -10.23 23.67 -12.03
CA ARG A 543 -10.23 22.48 -11.19
C ARG A 543 -11.07 22.73 -9.96
N VAL A 544 -11.60 21.66 -9.40
CA VAL A 544 -12.35 21.71 -8.15
C VAL A 544 -11.39 21.95 -6.98
N VAL A 545 -11.85 22.71 -5.99
CA VAL A 545 -11.23 22.78 -4.66
C VAL A 545 -12.27 22.53 -3.57
N ARG A 546 -11.83 21.95 -2.44
CA ARG A 546 -12.66 21.50 -1.31
C ARG A 546 -12.05 21.99 0.03
N GLY A 547 -12.78 21.86 1.14
CA GLY A 547 -12.25 22.09 2.50
C GLY A 547 -12.56 23.44 3.14
N GLY A 548 -12.49 24.54 2.39
CA GLY A 548 -12.53 25.89 2.97
C GLY A 548 -11.18 26.30 3.60
N SER A 549 -10.99 27.57 3.97
CA SER A 549 -9.71 28.04 4.55
C SER A 549 -9.84 28.88 5.81
N TRP A 550 -8.69 29.18 6.44
CA TRP A 550 -8.53 30.08 7.58
C TRP A 550 -9.20 31.46 7.41
N GLY A 551 -9.39 31.92 6.17
CA GLY A 551 -10.01 33.23 5.87
C GLY A 551 -11.53 33.22 5.66
N ASP A 552 -12.14 32.03 5.53
CA ASP A 552 -13.52 31.86 5.08
C ASP A 552 -14.51 31.60 6.22
N ASP A 553 -15.80 31.87 6.01
CA ASP A 553 -16.85 31.57 6.99
C ASP A 553 -17.21 30.06 7.04
N SER A 554 -17.97 29.65 8.07
CA SER A 554 -18.30 28.24 8.29
C SER A 554 -19.10 27.58 7.16
N TYR A 555 -19.75 28.35 6.28
CA TYR A 555 -20.50 27.81 5.14
C TYR A 555 -19.58 27.23 4.04
N TYR A 556 -18.32 27.66 3.97
CA TYR A 556 -17.36 27.15 3.00
C TYR A 556 -16.66 25.86 3.46
N MET A 557 -16.71 25.54 4.76
CA MET A 557 -16.11 24.32 5.34
C MET A 557 -17.01 23.08 5.22
N LEU A 558 -18.22 23.21 4.65
CA LEU A 558 -19.16 22.10 4.58
C LEU A 558 -18.56 20.99 3.71
N ALA A 559 -18.64 19.74 4.15
CA ALA A 559 -18.03 18.62 3.43
C ALA A 559 -18.53 18.46 1.99
N ASN A 560 -19.72 18.98 1.65
CA ASN A 560 -20.31 19.03 0.31
C ASN A 560 -20.07 20.35 -0.46
N TYR A 561 -19.42 21.34 0.16
CA TYR A 561 -19.08 22.59 -0.51
C TYR A 561 -17.95 22.36 -1.50
N ARG A 562 -18.09 22.98 -2.67
CA ARG A 562 -17.12 22.93 -3.76
C ARG A 562 -16.94 24.32 -4.31
N LEU A 563 -15.71 24.64 -4.67
CA LEU A 563 -15.38 25.87 -5.38
C LEU A 563 -14.53 25.51 -6.61
N LEU A 564 -14.34 26.47 -7.52
CA LEU A 564 -13.50 26.33 -8.69
C LEU A 564 -12.35 27.35 -8.66
N ALA A 565 -11.18 26.92 -9.08
CA ALA A 565 -10.03 27.80 -9.32
C ALA A 565 -9.32 27.41 -10.64
N PRO A 566 -8.68 28.34 -11.36
CA PRO A 566 -7.93 28.04 -12.57
C PRO A 566 -6.69 27.21 -12.23
N ALA A 567 -6.41 26.17 -13.02
CA ALA A 567 -5.36 25.18 -12.73
C ALA A 567 -3.92 25.73 -12.71
N ASP A 568 -3.73 26.97 -13.20
CA ASP A 568 -2.44 27.57 -13.57
C ASP A 568 -1.87 28.48 -12.46
N PHE A 569 -2.65 28.82 -11.44
CA PHE A 569 -2.26 29.81 -10.44
C PHE A 569 -2.40 29.27 -9.01
N GLY A 570 -1.46 29.63 -8.14
CA GLY A 570 -1.59 29.43 -6.70
C GLY A 570 -2.51 30.48 -6.05
N TYR A 571 -3.02 30.16 -4.86
CA TYR A 571 -3.74 31.09 -3.99
C TYR A 571 -3.16 30.98 -2.58
N PHE A 572 -3.13 32.10 -1.85
CA PHE A 572 -2.55 32.16 -0.51
C PHE A 572 -3.35 31.41 0.57
N THR A 573 -4.51 30.85 0.21
CA THR A 573 -5.41 30.04 1.06
C THR A 573 -5.64 28.62 0.50
N LEU A 574 -4.86 28.19 -0.51
CA LEU A 574 -5.06 26.94 -1.25
C LEU A 574 -3.78 26.12 -1.30
N GLY A 575 -3.87 24.91 -0.75
CA GLY A 575 -2.87 23.85 -0.82
C GLY A 575 -3.47 22.59 -1.44
N PHE A 576 -3.02 21.42 -0.97
CA PHE A 576 -3.53 20.12 -1.37
C PHE A 576 -3.11 19.03 -0.38
N ARG A 577 -3.84 17.90 -0.37
CA ARG A 577 -3.36 16.64 0.22
C ARG A 577 -3.24 15.56 -0.85
N VAL A 578 -2.48 14.51 -0.55
CA VAL A 578 -2.27 13.39 -1.47
C VAL A 578 -3.25 12.26 -1.21
N ALA A 579 -3.48 11.45 -2.23
CA ALA A 579 -4.03 10.10 -2.14
C ALA A 579 -3.02 9.11 -2.73
N ARG A 580 -3.13 7.84 -2.34
CA ARG A 580 -2.37 6.72 -2.90
C ARG A 580 -3.36 5.60 -3.23
N ASP A 581 -3.29 5.09 -4.45
CA ASP A 581 -3.97 3.83 -4.77
C ASP A 581 -3.22 2.71 -4.04
N LEU A 582 -3.95 1.93 -3.23
CA LEU A 582 -3.41 0.69 -2.68
C LEU A 582 -3.55 -0.40 -3.76
N PRO A 583 -2.66 -1.41 -3.81
CA PRO A 583 -2.70 -2.44 -4.84
C PRO A 583 -4.06 -3.13 -4.91
N VAL A 584 -4.80 -2.86 -5.97
CA VAL A 584 -6.07 -3.54 -6.27
C VAL A 584 -5.74 -4.79 -7.07
N ALA A 585 -6.42 -5.90 -6.75
CA ALA A 585 -6.47 -7.03 -7.65
C ALA A 585 -7.12 -6.61 -8.98
N GLU A 586 -6.40 -6.73 -10.09
CA GLU A 586 -7.04 -6.69 -11.40
C GLU A 586 -7.50 -8.11 -11.78
N ASP A 587 -8.78 -8.22 -12.18
CA ASP A 587 -9.49 -9.45 -12.59
C ASP A 587 -8.83 -10.20 -13.79
#